data_AF-A0A1Y1RU62-F1
#
_entry.id   AF-A0A1Y1RU62-F1
#
_cell.length_a   1.000
_cell.length_b   1.000
_cell.length_c   1.000
_cell.angle_alpha   90.00
_cell.angle_beta   90.00
_cell.angle_gamma   90.00
#
_symmetry.space_group_name_H-M   'P 1'
#
loop_
_entity.id
_entity.type
_entity.pdbx_description
1 polymer ?
#
loop_
_entity_poly.entity_id
_entity_poly.type
_entity_poly.pdbx_seq_one_letter_code
_entity_poly.pdbx_strand_id
1 'polypeptide(L)'
;MIMKKFFICIIFLAAVYMPFSLVALDNNGVDVTIRLYDKRIYYPESEIQILIEISNNTNETYRFKSAHDRRFNVDFNVTTLTNEPVKHSEQFIMARQRNQHIYYRDIDIEPGERFSFVEPLKDYIAIEKPGAYVAQVFYYPELRSAGDVLRSNLISFTVRPSEGPQGIESRIDAETGEILRREALPPDEVVEYFIRARQMEEWNKFFLYLNVESLMLETPEIRRRYDRSSEAERLSMVQNFREALQSRETRDEILLIPISFEILETRYTPTQGTVRVREKFQNPDFIEVKEFTYYLNRRDSVWMIVSYDVRNLGSE
;
A
#
# COMPACT_ATOMS: atom_id res chain seq x y z
N MET A 1 -6.12 63.03 22.75
CA MET A 1 -5.38 61.80 23.11
C MET A 1 -6.17 60.54 22.71
N ILE A 2 -6.59 60.40 21.44
CA ILE A 2 -7.35 59.23 20.93
C ILE A 2 -6.88 58.77 19.53
N MET A 3 -6.15 59.59 18.77
CA MET A 3 -5.71 59.24 17.40
C MET A 3 -4.36 58.53 17.28
N LYS A 4 -3.54 58.44 18.35
CA LYS A 4 -2.22 57.75 18.27
C LYS A 4 -2.27 56.24 18.55
N LYS A 5 -3.38 55.72 19.08
CA LYS A 5 -3.52 54.29 19.38
C LYS A 5 -4.08 53.46 18.21
N PHE A 6 -4.71 54.10 17.22
CA PHE A 6 -5.28 53.39 16.07
C PHE A 6 -4.22 53.06 15.00
N PHE A 7 -3.14 53.83 14.92
CA PHE A 7 -2.08 53.61 13.93
C PHE A 7 -1.16 52.42 14.27
N ILE A 8 -1.09 52.04 15.55
CA ILE A 8 -0.23 50.93 16.00
C ILE A 8 -0.93 49.56 15.78
N CYS A 9 -2.27 49.50 15.74
CA CYS A 9 -2.99 48.25 15.46
C CYS A 9 -2.97 47.86 13.98
N ILE A 10 -2.81 48.80 13.04
CA ILE A 10 -2.79 48.47 11.60
C ILE A 10 -1.41 47.96 11.16
N ILE A 11 -0.33 48.35 11.84
CA ILE A 11 1.03 47.85 11.57
C ILE A 11 1.25 46.43 12.13
N PHE A 12 0.50 46.02 13.16
CA PHE A 12 0.58 44.66 13.70
C PHE A 12 -0.29 43.63 12.94
N LEU A 13 -1.25 44.08 12.13
CA LEU A 13 -2.10 43.19 11.33
C LEU A 13 -1.49 42.84 9.95
N ALA A 14 -0.45 43.57 9.51
CA ALA A 14 0.27 43.32 8.26
C ALA A 14 1.47 42.38 8.39
N ALA A 15 1.87 42.00 9.61
CA ALA A 15 3.03 41.14 9.87
C ALA A 15 2.71 39.63 9.85
N VAL A 16 1.45 39.23 9.61
CA VAL A 16 1.03 37.81 9.60
C VAL A 16 0.80 37.28 8.18
N TYR A 17 0.86 38.14 7.15
CA TYR A 17 0.94 37.72 5.75
C TYR A 17 2.39 37.76 5.27
N MET A 18 3.25 36.95 5.90
CA MET A 18 4.40 36.45 5.13
C MET A 18 3.82 35.46 4.12
N PRO A 19 3.87 35.71 2.80
CA PRO A 19 3.76 34.61 1.88
C PRO A 19 4.88 33.64 2.27
N PHE A 20 4.52 32.39 2.55
CA PHE A 20 5.48 31.30 2.50
C PHE A 20 6.15 31.40 1.14
N SER A 21 7.34 32.00 1.09
CA SER A 21 8.21 31.93 -0.07
C SER A 21 8.55 30.45 -0.18
N LEU A 22 7.81 29.75 -1.05
CA LEU A 22 8.33 28.57 -1.72
C LEU A 22 9.70 28.99 -2.22
N VAL A 23 10.75 28.46 -1.61
CA VAL A 23 12.10 28.59 -2.13
C VAL A 23 12.03 28.01 -3.53
N ALA A 24 11.95 28.88 -4.54
CA ALA A 24 12.09 28.48 -5.92
C ALA A 24 13.52 27.94 -6.03
N LEU A 25 13.64 26.66 -6.34
CA LEU A 25 14.91 26.09 -6.74
C LEU A 25 15.28 26.79 -8.05
N ASP A 26 16.38 27.53 -8.05
CA ASP A 26 16.82 28.29 -9.21
C ASP A 26 17.43 27.33 -10.24
N ASN A 27 16.55 26.74 -11.06
CA ASN A 27 16.91 25.87 -12.18
C ASN A 27 16.86 26.63 -13.52
N ASN A 28 17.08 27.96 -13.51
CA ASN A 28 17.00 28.82 -14.71
C ASN A 28 15.70 28.66 -15.53
N GLY A 29 14.57 28.39 -14.86
CA GLY A 29 13.26 28.22 -15.50
C GLY A 29 12.98 26.83 -16.09
N VAL A 30 13.85 25.84 -15.89
CA VAL A 30 13.56 24.43 -16.21
C VAL A 30 13.39 23.64 -14.92
N ASP A 31 12.17 23.33 -14.55
CA ASP A 31 11.88 22.74 -13.25
C ASP A 31 11.85 21.22 -13.31
N VAL A 32 12.50 20.58 -12.34
CA VAL A 32 12.33 19.15 -12.07
C VAL A 32 11.39 19.00 -10.87
N THR A 33 10.30 18.27 -11.06
CA THR A 33 9.35 17.97 -9.99
C THR A 33 9.25 16.47 -9.81
N ILE A 34 9.19 16.03 -8.56
CA ILE A 34 8.98 14.63 -8.20
C ILE A 34 7.74 14.45 -7.34
N ARG A 35 7.08 13.32 -7.55
CA ARG A 35 5.98 12.84 -6.70
C ARG A 35 6.01 11.32 -6.63
N LEU A 36 5.48 10.77 -5.54
CA LEU A 36 5.16 9.34 -5.49
C LEU A 36 4.16 9.03 -6.61
N TYR A 37 4.50 8.05 -7.45
CA TYR A 37 3.64 7.65 -8.56
C TYR A 37 2.33 7.04 -8.05
N ASP A 38 2.44 6.23 -7.01
CA ASP A 38 1.37 5.53 -6.34
C ASP A 38 1.40 5.82 -4.83
N LYS A 39 0.37 6.52 -4.30
CA LYS A 39 0.27 6.81 -2.86
C LYS A 39 -0.22 5.57 -2.10
N ARG A 40 0.68 4.59 -1.93
CA ARG A 40 0.44 3.37 -1.15
C ARG A 40 1.28 3.34 0.13
N ILE A 41 0.90 2.46 1.05
CA ILE A 41 1.74 2.16 2.23
C ILE A 41 2.97 1.41 1.72
N TYR A 42 4.16 1.89 2.09
CA TYR A 42 5.41 1.24 1.71
C TYR A 42 5.98 0.44 2.87
N TYR A 43 6.58 -0.70 2.52
CA TYR A 43 7.38 -1.59 3.34
C TYR A 43 8.77 -1.71 2.71
N PRO A 44 9.82 -2.17 3.42
CA PRO A 44 11.17 -2.34 2.88
C PRO A 44 11.24 -3.07 1.52
N GLU A 45 10.39 -4.07 1.32
CA GLU A 45 10.27 -4.85 0.08
C GLU A 45 9.37 -4.20 -0.99
N SER A 46 8.70 -3.10 -0.65
CA SER A 46 7.78 -2.43 -1.59
C SER A 46 8.52 -1.76 -2.73
N GLU A 47 7.94 -1.84 -3.91
CA GLU A 47 8.42 -1.12 -5.08
C GLU A 47 7.96 0.35 -5.01
N ILE A 48 8.79 1.22 -4.46
CA ILE A 48 8.48 2.65 -4.38
C ILE A 48 8.75 3.28 -5.76
N GLN A 49 7.69 3.69 -6.46
CA GLN A 49 7.80 4.31 -7.79
C GLN A 49 7.75 5.83 -7.68
N ILE A 50 8.72 6.51 -8.28
CA ILE A 50 8.81 7.97 -8.28
C ILE A 50 8.52 8.46 -9.69
N LEU A 51 7.49 9.30 -9.84
CA LEU A 51 7.28 10.06 -11.05
C LEU A 51 8.17 11.29 -11.04
N ILE A 52 9.01 11.41 -12.07
CA ILE A 52 9.89 12.54 -12.31
C ILE A 52 9.33 13.30 -13.51
N GLU A 53 9.16 14.60 -13.38
CA GLU A 53 8.66 15.49 -14.42
C GLU A 53 9.64 16.65 -14.62
N ILE A 54 10.03 16.89 -15.86
CA ILE A 54 10.85 18.02 -16.29
C ILE A 54 9.91 18.98 -17.03
N SER A 55 9.80 20.22 -16.56
CA SER A 55 8.94 21.26 -17.14
C SER A 55 9.78 22.40 -17.67
N ASN A 56 9.58 22.77 -18.94
CA ASN A 56 10.22 23.95 -19.51
C ASN A 56 9.34 25.18 -19.28
N ASN A 57 9.67 26.00 -18.29
CA ASN A 57 8.98 27.26 -18.00
C ASN A 57 9.72 28.47 -18.61
N THR A 58 10.73 28.23 -19.46
CA THR A 58 11.45 29.27 -20.20
C THR A 58 10.72 29.63 -21.49
N ASN A 59 11.25 30.61 -22.23
CA ASN A 59 10.78 31.00 -23.56
C ASN A 59 11.62 30.39 -24.70
N GLU A 60 12.56 29.50 -24.40
CA GLU A 60 13.44 28.85 -25.36
C GLU A 60 13.24 27.33 -25.33
N THR A 61 13.53 26.65 -26.44
CA THR A 61 13.51 25.18 -26.49
C THR A 61 14.60 24.62 -25.58
N TYR A 62 14.24 23.72 -24.67
CA TYR A 62 15.19 23.06 -23.77
C TYR A 62 15.57 21.69 -24.31
N ARG A 63 16.87 21.46 -24.51
CA ARG A 63 17.43 20.20 -25.01
C ARG A 63 18.19 19.47 -23.90
N PHE A 64 17.97 18.17 -23.80
CA PHE A 64 18.69 17.30 -22.86
C PHE A 64 18.86 15.88 -23.39
N LYS A 65 19.86 15.17 -22.86
CA LYS A 65 20.12 13.77 -23.19
C LYS A 65 19.29 12.84 -22.33
N SER A 66 18.66 11.87 -22.97
CA SER A 66 17.89 10.80 -22.35
C SER A 66 18.63 9.48 -22.56
N ALA A 67 19.40 9.03 -21.58
CA ALA A 67 20.01 7.71 -21.59
C ALA A 67 18.95 6.60 -21.60
N HIS A 68 19.27 5.47 -22.23
CA HIS A 68 18.44 4.27 -22.16
C HIS A 68 18.35 3.74 -20.72
N ASP A 69 19.48 3.77 -20.02
CA ASP A 69 19.56 3.54 -18.58
C ASP A 69 19.52 4.87 -17.83
N ARG A 70 18.41 5.15 -17.16
CA ARG A 70 18.15 6.43 -16.49
C ARG A 70 19.05 6.69 -15.27
N ARG A 71 19.78 5.69 -14.78
CA ARG A 71 20.77 5.86 -13.70
C ARG A 71 21.93 6.79 -14.08
N PHE A 72 22.11 7.07 -15.38
CA PHE A 72 23.06 8.05 -15.89
C PHE A 72 22.49 9.48 -15.98
N ASN A 73 21.17 9.63 -15.92
CA ASN A 73 20.49 10.92 -15.87
C ASN A 73 19.99 11.28 -14.47
N VAL A 74 19.75 10.30 -13.61
CA VAL A 74 19.05 10.47 -12.34
C VAL A 74 19.92 9.97 -11.20
N ASP A 75 19.96 10.74 -10.12
CA ASP A 75 20.45 10.32 -8.82
C ASP A 75 19.42 10.69 -7.75
N PHE A 76 19.27 9.81 -6.77
CA PHE A 76 18.42 10.09 -5.61
C PHE A 76 19.31 10.40 -4.42
N ASN A 77 18.94 11.46 -3.71
CA ASN A 77 19.46 11.72 -2.38
C ASN A 77 18.34 11.50 -1.38
N VAL A 78 18.50 10.47 -0.55
CA VAL A 78 17.50 10.07 0.44
C VAL A 78 18.12 10.17 1.82
N THR A 79 17.39 10.80 2.72
CA THR A 79 17.78 10.98 4.11
C THR A 79 16.67 10.50 5.03
N THR A 80 17.02 10.09 6.25
CA THR A 80 16.05 9.88 7.33
C THR A 80 15.56 11.21 7.88
N LEU A 81 14.53 11.22 8.74
CA LEU A 81 14.12 12.43 9.47
C LEU A 81 15.21 12.98 10.41
N THR A 82 16.19 12.17 10.80
CA THR A 82 17.38 12.62 11.56
C THR A 82 18.49 13.16 10.64
N ASN A 83 18.19 13.33 9.34
CA ASN A 83 19.11 13.78 8.29
C ASN A 83 20.31 12.84 8.08
N GLU A 84 20.15 11.56 8.38
CA GLU A 84 21.15 10.54 8.07
C GLU A 84 20.99 10.10 6.61
N PRO A 85 22.06 10.11 5.79
CA PRO A 85 21.98 9.70 4.41
C PRO A 85 21.76 8.18 4.29
N VAL A 86 20.89 7.78 3.37
CA VAL A 86 20.65 6.39 3.01
C VAL A 86 21.61 5.99 1.89
N LYS A 87 22.20 4.80 2.01
CA LYS A 87 23.17 4.28 1.02
C LYS A 87 22.49 3.99 -0.31
N HIS A 88 23.22 4.19 -1.41
CA HIS A 88 22.83 3.72 -2.73
C HIS A 88 22.75 2.20 -2.78
N SER A 89 21.95 1.67 -3.72
CA SER A 89 21.87 0.23 -3.97
C SER A 89 23.13 -0.28 -4.66
N GLU A 90 23.47 -1.55 -4.43
CA GLU A 90 24.59 -2.22 -5.13
C GLU A 90 24.41 -2.16 -6.65
N GLN A 91 23.17 -2.30 -7.13
CA GLN A 91 22.86 -2.24 -8.56
C GLN A 91 23.19 -0.86 -9.15
N PHE A 92 22.89 0.22 -8.43
CA PHE A 92 23.23 1.58 -8.84
C PHE A 92 24.75 1.81 -8.88
N ILE A 93 25.44 1.38 -7.82
CA ILE A 93 26.90 1.51 -7.71
C ILE A 93 27.57 0.76 -8.87
N MET A 94 27.18 -0.49 -9.11
CA MET A 94 27.71 -1.30 -10.21
C MET A 94 27.40 -0.70 -11.57
N ALA A 95 26.16 -0.23 -11.81
CA ALA A 95 25.76 0.38 -13.07
C ALA A 95 26.61 1.63 -13.38
N ARG A 96 26.94 2.43 -12.36
CA ARG A 96 27.74 3.65 -12.51
C ARG A 96 29.25 3.43 -12.56
N GLN A 97 29.77 2.33 -12.02
CA GLN A 97 31.20 2.03 -12.02
C GLN A 97 31.66 1.23 -13.23
N ARG A 98 30.75 0.51 -13.91
CA ARG A 98 31.08 -0.20 -15.14
C ARG A 98 31.48 0.79 -16.23
N ASN A 99 32.67 0.61 -16.78
CA ASN A 99 33.11 1.34 -17.96
C ASN A 99 32.38 0.77 -19.20
N GLN A 100 31.25 1.39 -19.55
CA GLN A 100 30.39 0.97 -20.65
C GLN A 100 29.99 2.17 -21.51
N HIS A 101 29.70 1.91 -22.79
CA HIS A 101 29.15 2.93 -23.67
C HIS A 101 27.71 3.26 -23.25
N ILE A 102 27.42 4.55 -23.04
CA ILE A 102 26.10 5.03 -22.63
C ILE A 102 25.33 5.40 -23.89
N TYR A 103 24.31 4.61 -24.23
CA TYR A 103 23.37 4.94 -25.30
C TYR A 103 22.36 5.98 -24.80
N TYR A 104 22.20 7.06 -25.55
CA TYR A 104 21.24 8.13 -25.26
C TYR A 104 20.59 8.65 -26.54
N ARG A 105 19.50 9.40 -26.36
CA ARG A 105 18.84 10.19 -27.39
C ARG A 105 18.72 11.64 -26.93
N ASP A 106 18.75 12.57 -27.85
CA ASP A 106 18.42 13.97 -27.55
C ASP A 106 16.89 14.12 -27.47
N ILE A 107 16.44 14.87 -26.47
CA ILE A 107 15.04 15.24 -26.26
C ILE A 107 14.97 16.76 -26.25
N ASP A 108 14.05 17.29 -27.05
CA ASP A 108 13.73 18.71 -27.10
C ASP A 108 12.33 18.89 -26.51
N ILE A 109 12.19 19.83 -25.58
CA ILE A 109 10.90 20.25 -25.02
C ILE A 109 10.70 21.75 -25.25
N GLU A 110 9.57 22.11 -25.84
CA GLU A 110 9.22 23.50 -26.15
C GLU A 110 8.74 24.27 -24.90
N PRO A 111 8.67 25.61 -24.95
CA PRO A 111 8.10 26.43 -23.87
C PRO A 111 6.71 25.93 -23.44
N GLY A 112 6.58 25.60 -22.15
CA GLY A 112 5.36 25.06 -21.53
C GLY A 112 5.20 23.54 -21.62
N GLU A 113 6.07 22.83 -22.33
CA GLU A 113 6.02 21.37 -22.42
C GLU A 113 6.61 20.68 -21.19
N ARG A 114 6.16 19.44 -20.98
CA ARG A 114 6.60 18.59 -19.87
C ARG A 114 7.02 17.22 -20.38
N PHE A 115 8.11 16.72 -19.83
CA PHE A 115 8.58 15.36 -20.04
C PHE A 115 8.56 14.59 -18.72
N SER A 116 7.80 13.49 -18.66
CA SER A 116 7.64 12.71 -17.43
C SER A 116 7.99 11.24 -17.61
N PHE A 117 8.58 10.63 -16.60
CA PHE A 117 8.91 9.21 -16.57
C PHE A 117 8.92 8.69 -15.13
N VAL A 118 8.75 7.37 -14.96
CA VAL A 118 8.66 6.71 -13.65
C VAL A 118 9.90 5.89 -13.41
N GLU A 119 10.51 6.05 -12.24
CA GLU A 119 11.68 5.28 -11.82
C GLU A 119 11.42 4.54 -10.50
N PRO A 120 11.75 3.23 -10.41
CA PRO A 120 11.69 2.49 -9.15
C PRO A 120 12.86 2.89 -8.24
N LEU A 121 12.56 3.43 -7.05
CA LEU A 121 13.55 3.95 -6.11
C LEU A 121 14.57 2.89 -5.64
N LYS A 122 14.16 1.62 -5.57
CA LYS A 122 15.01 0.47 -5.18
C LYS A 122 16.22 0.29 -6.10
N ASP A 123 16.12 0.72 -7.35
CA ASP A 123 17.20 0.62 -8.33
C ASP A 123 18.32 1.64 -8.06
N TYR A 124 18.06 2.62 -7.17
CA TYR A 124 18.96 3.72 -6.82
C TYR A 124 19.39 3.66 -5.35
N ILE A 125 18.46 3.40 -4.42
CA ILE A 125 18.67 3.50 -2.97
C ILE A 125 18.28 2.20 -2.26
N ALA A 126 19.10 1.78 -1.29
CA ALA A 126 18.83 0.58 -0.48
C ALA A 126 18.08 0.94 0.81
N ILE A 127 16.75 0.90 0.75
CA ILE A 127 15.88 1.13 1.91
C ILE A 127 15.65 -0.20 2.65
N GLU A 128 16.49 -0.48 3.64
CA GLU A 128 16.48 -1.75 4.37
C GLU A 128 15.72 -1.69 5.70
N LYS A 129 15.50 -0.48 6.22
CA LYS A 129 14.91 -0.26 7.54
C LYS A 129 13.56 0.43 7.42
N PRO A 130 12.64 0.18 8.34
CA PRO A 130 11.46 1.02 8.46
C PRO A 130 11.83 2.38 9.04
N GLY A 131 11.08 3.40 8.62
CA GLY A 131 11.33 4.77 9.00
C GLY A 131 10.64 5.77 8.07
N ALA A 132 10.72 7.03 8.44
CA ALA A 132 10.33 8.13 7.56
C ALA A 132 11.56 8.68 6.85
N TYR A 133 11.39 8.93 5.56
CA TYR A 133 12.44 9.30 4.63
C TYR A 133 12.05 10.55 3.86
N VAL A 134 13.06 11.33 3.47
CA VAL A 134 12.94 12.48 2.58
C VAL A 134 13.82 12.23 1.37
N ALA A 135 13.23 12.27 0.18
CA ALA A 135 13.93 12.11 -1.09
C ALA A 135 13.98 13.42 -1.87
N GLN A 136 15.12 13.62 -2.54
CA GLN A 136 15.33 14.60 -3.59
C GLN A 136 15.93 13.90 -4.82
N VAL A 137 15.58 14.36 -6.01
CA VAL A 137 16.21 13.95 -7.25
C VAL A 137 17.19 15.01 -7.73
N PHE A 138 18.36 14.55 -8.14
CA PHE A 138 19.30 15.29 -8.96
C PHE A 138 19.23 14.76 -10.39
N TYR A 139 18.88 15.64 -11.32
CA TYR A 139 18.80 15.33 -12.73
C TYR A 139 20.01 15.91 -13.48
N TYR A 140 20.60 15.10 -14.34
CA TYR A 140 21.80 15.39 -15.13
C TYR A 140 21.41 15.42 -16.62
N PRO A 141 21.11 16.60 -17.19
CA PRO A 141 20.68 16.77 -18.58
C PRO A 141 21.75 16.33 -19.59
N GLU A 142 23.02 16.57 -19.26
CA GLU A 142 24.17 16.24 -20.11
C GLU A 142 24.83 14.91 -19.72
N LEU A 143 24.06 14.02 -19.06
CA LEU A 143 24.58 12.85 -18.35
C LEU A 143 25.56 13.31 -17.24
N ARG A 144 26.22 12.38 -16.55
CA ARG A 144 27.12 12.66 -15.38
C ARG A 144 28.36 13.55 -15.67
N SER A 145 28.40 14.23 -16.82
CA SER A 145 29.42 15.25 -17.13
C SER A 145 29.22 16.49 -16.26
N ALA A 146 30.24 17.35 -16.16
CA ALA A 146 30.28 18.56 -15.33
C ALA A 146 29.37 19.69 -15.86
N GLY A 147 28.11 19.37 -16.19
CA GLY A 147 27.07 20.31 -16.57
C GLY A 147 26.16 20.69 -15.40
N ASP A 148 25.18 21.53 -15.70
CA ASP A 148 24.20 21.99 -14.71
C ASP A 148 23.35 20.82 -14.21
N VAL A 149 23.25 20.70 -12.88
CA VAL A 149 22.44 19.68 -12.21
C VAL A 149 21.14 20.31 -11.77
N LEU A 150 20.03 19.81 -12.30
CA LEU A 150 18.70 20.27 -11.89
C LEU A 150 18.27 19.56 -10.62
N ARG A 151 17.69 20.31 -9.69
CA ARG A 151 17.26 19.79 -8.39
C ARG A 151 15.75 19.78 -8.32
N SER A 152 15.21 18.67 -7.80
CA SER A 152 13.77 18.58 -7.56
C SER A 152 13.34 19.18 -6.23
N ASN A 153 12.04 19.37 -6.08
CA ASN A 153 11.40 19.46 -4.77
C ASN A 153 11.72 18.24 -3.89
N LEU A 154 11.52 18.39 -2.58
CA LEU A 154 11.61 17.30 -1.62
C LEU A 154 10.27 16.58 -1.52
N ILE A 155 10.31 15.26 -1.38
CA ILE A 155 9.14 14.43 -1.04
C ILE A 155 9.44 13.62 0.21
N SER A 156 8.47 13.56 1.12
CA SER A 156 8.52 12.70 2.29
C SER A 156 7.69 11.44 2.07
N PHE A 157 8.21 10.29 2.48
CA PHE A 157 7.46 9.04 2.49
C PHE A 157 7.80 8.23 3.74
N THR A 158 6.90 7.34 4.14
CA THR A 158 7.09 6.48 5.32
C THR A 158 7.12 5.03 4.88
N VAL A 159 8.16 4.33 5.30
CA VAL A 159 8.30 2.90 5.17
C VAL A 159 7.97 2.28 6.51
N ARG A 160 6.90 1.49 6.56
CA ARG A 160 6.47 0.78 7.76
C ARG A 160 7.34 -0.46 7.94
N PRO A 161 7.54 -0.94 9.19
CA PRO A 161 8.14 -2.25 9.40
C PRO A 161 7.38 -3.27 8.56
N SER A 162 8.11 -4.12 7.83
CA SER A 162 7.50 -5.37 7.36
C SER A 162 7.08 -6.08 8.63
N GLU A 163 5.77 -6.08 8.91
CA GLU A 163 5.25 -6.98 9.91
C GLU A 163 5.60 -8.39 9.40
N GLY A 164 5.98 -9.29 10.31
CA GLY A 164 6.24 -10.68 9.96
C GLY A 164 4.98 -11.34 9.34
N PRO A 165 4.81 -12.67 9.46
CA PRO A 165 3.74 -13.43 8.81
C PRO A 165 2.27 -12.98 9.05
N GLN A 166 2.01 -11.88 9.76
CA GLN A 166 0.69 -11.27 9.99
C GLN A 166 0.40 -10.03 9.12
N GLY A 167 1.38 -9.52 8.36
CA GLY A 167 1.22 -8.32 7.52
C GLY A 167 0.54 -8.53 6.15
N ILE A 168 0.09 -9.75 5.83
CA ILE A 168 -0.57 -10.09 4.55
C ILE A 168 -1.95 -9.39 4.40
N GLU A 169 -2.40 -8.71 5.45
CA GLU A 169 -3.80 -8.35 5.61
C GLU A 169 -4.15 -6.91 5.19
N SER A 170 -3.18 -6.14 4.69
CA SER A 170 -3.46 -4.87 4.00
C SER A 170 -3.60 -5.07 2.48
N ARG A 171 -4.64 -5.78 2.05
CA ARG A 171 -5.04 -5.85 0.62
C ARG A 171 -6.15 -4.81 0.36
N ILE A 172 -5.82 -3.88 -0.54
CA ILE A 172 -6.59 -2.69 -0.92
C ILE A 172 -7.91 -3.08 -1.60
N ASP A 173 -9.00 -2.44 -1.18
CA ASP A 173 -10.30 -2.44 -1.87
C ASP A 173 -10.17 -1.66 -3.20
N ALA A 174 -10.51 -2.31 -4.31
CA ALA A 174 -10.37 -1.76 -5.66
C ALA A 174 -11.41 -0.67 -5.97
N GLU A 175 -12.41 -0.47 -5.11
CA GLU A 175 -13.58 0.36 -5.45
C GLU A 175 -13.71 1.65 -4.63
N THR A 176 -13.11 1.73 -3.44
CA THR A 176 -13.35 2.86 -2.51
C THR A 176 -12.11 3.61 -2.03
N GLY A 177 -10.90 3.02 -2.16
CA GLY A 177 -9.67 3.66 -1.68
C GLY A 177 -9.60 3.85 -0.15
N GLU A 178 -10.56 3.30 0.61
CA GLU A 178 -10.49 3.24 2.06
C GLU A 178 -9.55 2.11 2.49
N ILE A 179 -8.69 2.39 3.46
CA ILE A 179 -7.81 1.39 4.05
C ILE A 179 -8.71 0.44 4.85
N LEU A 180 -8.92 -0.77 4.35
CA LEU A 180 -9.54 -1.84 5.13
C LEU A 180 -8.64 -2.11 6.34
N ARG A 181 -9.08 -1.62 7.50
CA ARG A 181 -8.45 -1.87 8.79
C ARG A 181 -9.40 -2.74 9.60
N ARG A 182 -8.82 -3.68 10.33
CA ARG A 182 -9.58 -4.36 11.37
C ARG A 182 -9.89 -3.39 12.47
N GLU A 183 -11.17 -3.26 12.74
CA GLU A 183 -11.67 -2.57 13.92
C GLU A 183 -11.87 -3.59 15.04
N ALA A 184 -11.91 -3.12 16.28
CA ALA A 184 -12.17 -3.96 17.44
C ALA A 184 -13.68 -4.27 17.56
N LEU A 185 -14.27 -4.83 16.50
CA LEU A 185 -15.68 -5.22 16.44
C LEU A 185 -15.94 -6.42 17.37
N PRO A 186 -17.11 -6.51 18.01
CA PRO A 186 -17.53 -7.71 18.73
C PRO A 186 -17.75 -8.91 17.77
N PRO A 187 -17.78 -10.15 18.30
CA PRO A 187 -17.80 -11.36 17.47
C PRO A 187 -18.97 -11.45 16.47
N ASP A 188 -20.17 -11.03 16.89
CA ASP A 188 -21.37 -10.96 16.06
C ASP A 188 -21.21 -9.99 14.89
N GLU A 189 -20.73 -8.78 15.17
CA GLU A 189 -20.47 -7.78 14.12
C GLU A 189 -19.39 -8.25 13.14
N VAL A 190 -18.37 -8.97 13.61
CA VAL A 190 -17.37 -9.60 12.73
C VAL A 190 -18.02 -10.60 11.78
N VAL A 191 -18.89 -11.48 12.28
CA VAL A 191 -19.57 -12.48 11.45
C VAL A 191 -20.58 -11.84 10.50
N GLU A 192 -21.31 -10.81 10.96
CA GLU A 192 -22.19 -10.03 10.10
C GLU A 192 -21.41 -9.39 8.95
N TYR A 193 -20.31 -8.71 9.25
CA TYR A 193 -19.44 -8.09 8.26
C TYR A 193 -18.92 -9.12 7.25
N PHE A 194 -18.48 -10.28 7.75
CA PHE A 194 -17.99 -11.39 6.94
C PHE A 194 -19.03 -11.90 5.95
N ILE A 195 -20.26 -12.16 6.40
CA ILE A 195 -21.34 -12.66 5.53
C ILE A 195 -21.74 -11.59 4.51
N ARG A 196 -21.87 -10.33 4.93
CA ARG A 196 -22.21 -9.22 4.02
C ARG A 196 -21.17 -9.02 2.92
N ALA A 197 -19.88 -9.10 3.26
CA ALA A 197 -18.80 -9.04 2.28
C ALA A 197 -18.92 -10.17 1.25
N ARG A 198 -19.34 -11.37 1.66
CA ARG A 198 -19.60 -12.49 0.73
C ARG A 198 -20.80 -12.22 -0.18
N GLN A 199 -21.89 -11.66 0.36
CA GLN A 199 -23.08 -11.26 -0.41
C GLN A 199 -22.78 -10.21 -1.49
N MET A 200 -21.86 -9.29 -1.21
CA MET A 200 -21.41 -8.24 -2.13
C MET A 200 -20.24 -8.68 -3.03
N GLU A 201 -19.81 -9.94 -2.92
CA GLU A 201 -18.64 -10.48 -3.60
C GLU A 201 -17.30 -9.75 -3.33
N GLU A 202 -17.20 -9.03 -2.21
CA GLU A 202 -16.04 -8.22 -1.82
C GLU A 202 -14.97 -9.08 -1.14
N TRP A 203 -14.16 -9.77 -1.94
CA TRP A 203 -13.15 -10.73 -1.45
C TRP A 203 -12.17 -10.14 -0.42
N ASN A 204 -11.73 -8.90 -0.59
CA ASN A 204 -10.80 -8.28 0.36
C ASN A 204 -11.43 -8.08 1.74
N LYS A 205 -12.69 -7.69 1.79
CA LYS A 205 -13.46 -7.56 3.03
C LYS A 205 -13.82 -8.93 3.61
N PHE A 206 -14.14 -9.90 2.76
CA PHE A 206 -14.39 -11.29 3.19
C PHE A 206 -13.21 -11.87 3.95
N PHE A 207 -11.98 -11.68 3.43
CA PHE A 207 -10.78 -12.13 4.13
C PHE A 207 -10.36 -11.25 5.30
N LEU A 208 -11.02 -10.11 5.53
CA LEU A 208 -10.58 -9.15 6.54
C LEU A 208 -10.67 -9.74 7.95
N TYR A 209 -11.65 -10.57 8.29
CA TYR A 209 -11.73 -11.19 9.62
C TYR A 209 -11.59 -12.71 9.60
N LEU A 210 -11.10 -13.29 8.49
CA LEU A 210 -10.92 -14.72 8.34
C LEU A 210 -9.45 -15.11 8.51
N ASN A 211 -9.16 -15.98 9.48
CA ASN A 211 -7.85 -16.60 9.61
C ASN A 211 -7.73 -17.77 8.61
N VAL A 212 -7.27 -17.44 7.41
CA VAL A 212 -7.11 -18.41 6.30
C VAL A 212 -6.19 -19.57 6.65
N GLU A 213 -5.13 -19.32 7.43
CA GLU A 213 -4.22 -20.37 7.91
C GLU A 213 -4.96 -21.38 8.79
N SER A 214 -5.73 -20.92 9.77
CA SER A 214 -6.47 -21.80 10.68
C SER A 214 -7.47 -22.67 9.93
N LEU A 215 -8.20 -22.07 8.98
CA LEU A 215 -9.13 -22.78 8.11
C LEU A 215 -8.41 -23.84 7.25
N MET A 216 -7.30 -23.48 6.61
CA MET A 216 -6.49 -24.42 5.82
C MET A 216 -6.02 -25.62 6.65
N LEU A 217 -5.66 -25.37 7.92
CA LEU A 217 -5.15 -26.38 8.83
C LEU A 217 -6.23 -27.28 9.42
N GLU A 218 -7.52 -27.08 9.14
CA GLU A 218 -8.58 -28.03 9.50
C GLU A 218 -8.40 -29.38 8.80
N THR A 219 -7.85 -29.37 7.57
CA THR A 219 -7.58 -30.61 6.82
C THR A 219 -6.31 -31.31 7.37
N PRO A 220 -6.41 -32.54 7.91
CA PRO A 220 -5.28 -33.22 8.55
C PRO A 220 -4.07 -33.44 7.62
N GLU A 221 -4.31 -33.69 6.34
CA GLU A 221 -3.29 -33.90 5.32
C GLU A 221 -2.47 -32.63 5.10
N ILE A 222 -3.16 -31.48 5.01
CA ILE A 222 -2.53 -30.17 4.81
C ILE A 222 -1.73 -29.80 6.06
N ARG A 223 -2.29 -30.01 7.25
CA ARG A 223 -1.60 -29.75 8.53
C ARG A 223 -0.28 -30.51 8.63
N ARG A 224 -0.28 -31.82 8.35
CA ARG A 224 0.95 -32.65 8.40
C ARG A 224 2.03 -32.15 7.45
N ARG A 225 1.65 -31.62 6.28
CA ARG A 225 2.58 -31.01 5.33
C ARG A 225 3.12 -29.70 5.90
N TYR A 226 2.22 -28.81 6.31
CA TYR A 226 2.53 -27.49 6.85
C TYR A 226 3.52 -27.54 8.03
N ASP A 227 3.32 -28.48 8.97
CA ASP A 227 4.18 -28.65 10.14
C ASP A 227 5.63 -29.00 9.76
N ARG A 228 5.83 -29.70 8.64
CA ARG A 228 7.15 -30.14 8.14
C ARG A 228 7.78 -29.17 7.15
N SER A 229 7.02 -28.19 6.68
CA SER A 229 7.44 -27.20 5.70
C SER A 229 8.27 -26.09 6.31
N SER A 230 9.12 -25.46 5.49
CA SER A 230 9.86 -24.25 5.86
C SER A 230 8.93 -23.05 6.01
N GLU A 231 9.39 -21.96 6.65
CA GLU A 231 8.58 -20.74 6.80
C GLU A 231 8.13 -20.13 5.47
N ALA A 232 9.03 -20.02 4.49
CA ALA A 232 8.70 -19.52 3.15
C ALA A 232 7.65 -20.39 2.44
N GLU A 233 7.73 -21.71 2.64
CA GLU A 233 6.78 -22.66 2.07
C GLU A 233 5.42 -22.58 2.77
N ARG A 234 5.39 -22.41 4.10
CA ARG A 234 4.16 -22.16 4.87
C ARG A 234 3.42 -20.91 4.37
N LEU A 235 4.15 -19.82 4.14
CA LEU A 235 3.59 -18.59 3.58
C LEU A 235 2.99 -18.82 2.19
N SER A 236 3.72 -19.55 1.33
CA SER A 236 3.23 -19.92 0.00
C SER A 236 1.97 -20.79 0.08
N MET A 237 1.92 -21.76 1.00
CA MET A 237 0.75 -22.63 1.20
C MET A 237 -0.50 -21.81 1.58
N VAL A 238 -0.39 -20.87 2.52
CA VAL A 238 -1.50 -20.00 2.93
C VAL A 238 -1.96 -19.10 1.78
N GLN A 239 -1.02 -18.53 1.02
CA GLN A 239 -1.34 -17.67 -0.13
C GLN A 239 -2.05 -18.47 -1.24
N ASN A 240 -1.58 -19.66 -1.57
CA ASN A 240 -2.20 -20.54 -2.56
C ASN A 240 -3.60 -20.98 -2.12
N PHE A 241 -3.79 -21.28 -0.83
CA PHE A 241 -5.11 -21.63 -0.30
C PHE A 241 -6.08 -20.46 -0.40
N ARG A 242 -5.63 -19.24 -0.09
CA ARG A 242 -6.43 -18.01 -0.28
C ARG A 242 -6.86 -17.83 -1.74
N GLU A 243 -5.96 -18.06 -2.69
CA GLU A 243 -6.26 -17.98 -4.12
C GLU A 243 -7.27 -19.06 -4.55
N ALA A 244 -7.14 -20.28 -4.04
CA ALA A 244 -8.09 -21.37 -4.31
C ALA A 244 -9.51 -21.07 -3.80
N LEU A 245 -9.62 -20.39 -2.64
CA LEU A 245 -10.91 -19.89 -2.14
C LEU A 245 -11.51 -18.84 -3.08
N GLN A 246 -10.70 -17.94 -3.64
CA GLN A 246 -11.15 -16.90 -4.58
C GLN A 246 -11.58 -17.47 -5.93
N SER A 247 -10.85 -18.45 -6.46
CA SER A 247 -11.19 -19.12 -7.72
C SER A 247 -12.35 -20.11 -7.57
N ARG A 248 -12.88 -20.30 -6.35
CA ARG A 248 -13.93 -21.26 -6.02
C ARG A 248 -13.57 -22.69 -6.42
N GLU A 249 -12.28 -23.00 -6.42
CA GLU A 249 -11.77 -24.35 -6.70
C GLU A 249 -12.05 -25.31 -5.53
N THR A 250 -12.22 -24.77 -4.33
CA THR A 250 -12.62 -25.55 -3.15
C THR A 250 -14.14 -25.63 -3.01
N ARG A 251 -14.62 -26.69 -2.37
CA ARG A 251 -16.05 -26.93 -2.09
C ARG A 251 -16.39 -26.56 -0.64
N ASP A 252 -15.76 -25.52 -0.11
CA ASP A 252 -15.98 -25.11 1.28
C ASP A 252 -17.35 -24.42 1.43
N GLU A 253 -18.15 -24.88 2.40
CA GLU A 253 -19.50 -24.34 2.60
C GLU A 253 -19.50 -22.87 3.05
N ILE A 254 -18.39 -22.42 3.67
CA ILE A 254 -18.18 -21.02 4.05
C ILE A 254 -18.09 -20.05 2.84
N LEU A 255 -17.93 -20.57 1.61
CA LEU A 255 -17.92 -19.77 0.38
C LEU A 255 -19.31 -19.55 -0.22
N LEU A 256 -20.31 -20.30 0.23
CA LEU A 256 -21.68 -20.17 -0.26
C LEU A 256 -22.22 -18.78 0.04
N ILE A 257 -23.03 -18.23 -0.86
CA ILE A 257 -23.60 -16.89 -0.73
C ILE A 257 -25.04 -17.02 -0.23
N PRO A 258 -25.32 -16.69 1.04
CA PRO A 258 -26.68 -16.73 1.55
C PRO A 258 -27.49 -15.56 0.99
N ILE A 259 -28.78 -15.79 0.71
CA ILE A 259 -29.72 -14.71 0.37
C ILE A 259 -30.16 -13.91 1.61
N SER A 260 -30.14 -14.53 2.78
CA SER A 260 -30.43 -13.89 4.06
C SER A 260 -29.80 -14.68 5.20
N PHE A 261 -29.56 -14.01 6.32
CA PHE A 261 -29.04 -14.62 7.53
C PHE A 261 -29.63 -13.95 8.78
N GLU A 262 -29.60 -14.69 9.89
CA GLU A 262 -30.07 -14.25 11.20
C GLU A 262 -29.09 -14.74 12.27
N ILE A 263 -28.50 -13.83 13.04
CA ILE A 263 -27.66 -14.20 14.20
C ILE A 263 -28.59 -14.70 15.30
N LEU A 264 -28.44 -15.97 15.67
CA LEU A 264 -29.26 -16.63 16.69
C LEU A 264 -28.69 -16.43 18.09
N GLU A 265 -27.36 -16.53 18.22
CA GLU A 265 -26.69 -16.55 19.52
C GLU A 265 -25.23 -16.16 19.39
N THR A 266 -24.75 -15.35 20.35
CA THR A 266 -23.35 -14.94 20.47
C THR A 266 -22.86 -15.25 21.88
N ARG A 267 -21.77 -16.02 22.00
CA ARG A 267 -21.12 -16.35 23.28
C ARG A 267 -19.64 -16.07 23.16
N TYR A 268 -19.05 -15.33 24.09
CA TYR A 268 -17.61 -15.11 24.08
C TYR A 268 -17.00 -14.90 25.47
N THR A 269 -15.74 -15.27 25.57
CA THR A 269 -14.82 -14.95 26.66
C THR A 269 -13.90 -13.81 26.20
N PRO A 270 -12.89 -13.38 26.99
CA PRO A 270 -11.93 -12.39 26.51
C PRO A 270 -11.12 -12.82 25.28
N THR A 271 -10.98 -14.13 25.01
CA THR A 271 -10.08 -14.67 23.98
C THR A 271 -10.75 -15.58 22.95
N GLN A 272 -11.93 -16.12 23.24
CA GLN A 272 -12.64 -17.06 22.38
C GLN A 272 -14.10 -16.66 22.22
N GLY A 273 -14.66 -16.84 21.03
CA GLY A 273 -16.02 -16.47 20.68
C GLY A 273 -16.68 -17.54 19.83
N THR A 274 -18.01 -17.59 19.90
CA THR A 274 -18.85 -18.47 19.11
C THR A 274 -20.09 -17.70 18.71
N VAL A 275 -20.40 -17.69 17.42
CA VAL A 275 -21.58 -17.03 16.85
C VAL A 275 -22.36 -18.07 16.05
N ARG A 276 -23.62 -18.28 16.41
CA ARG A 276 -24.54 -19.15 15.69
C ARG A 276 -25.43 -18.33 14.78
N VAL A 277 -25.48 -18.70 13.52
CA VAL A 277 -26.20 -17.97 12.47
C VAL A 277 -27.08 -18.94 11.70
N ARG A 278 -28.33 -18.57 11.46
CA ARG A 278 -29.18 -19.25 10.49
C ARG A 278 -29.00 -18.58 9.14
N GLU A 279 -28.67 -19.35 8.12
CA GLU A 279 -28.45 -18.86 6.76
C GLU A 279 -29.38 -19.55 5.77
N LYS A 280 -29.94 -18.76 4.84
CA LYS A 280 -30.82 -19.24 3.77
C LYS A 280 -30.14 -19.12 2.43
N PHE A 281 -30.18 -20.16 1.62
CA PHE A 281 -29.56 -20.22 0.30
C PHE A 281 -30.63 -20.50 -0.76
N GLN A 282 -30.59 -19.71 -1.85
CA GLN A 282 -31.50 -19.91 -2.97
C GLN A 282 -31.00 -21.05 -3.85
N ASN A 283 -31.78 -22.13 -3.93
CA ASN A 283 -31.65 -23.14 -4.98
C ASN A 283 -32.75 -22.93 -6.03
N PRO A 284 -32.67 -23.56 -7.22
CA PRO A 284 -33.68 -23.37 -8.27
C PRO A 284 -35.12 -23.67 -7.81
N ASP A 285 -35.30 -24.70 -6.99
CA ASP A 285 -36.64 -25.24 -6.66
C ASP A 285 -37.06 -25.05 -5.20
N PHE A 286 -36.14 -24.67 -4.31
CA PHE A 286 -36.39 -24.54 -2.88
C PHE A 286 -35.40 -23.59 -2.21
N ILE A 287 -35.69 -23.19 -0.97
CA ILE A 287 -34.73 -22.46 -0.13
C ILE A 287 -34.10 -23.43 0.84
N GLU A 288 -32.79 -23.61 0.78
CA GLU A 288 -32.06 -24.42 1.76
C GLU A 288 -31.77 -23.57 3.01
N VAL A 289 -32.01 -24.14 4.19
CA VAL A 289 -31.75 -23.49 5.47
C VAL A 289 -30.67 -24.26 6.21
N LYS A 290 -29.59 -23.57 6.57
CA LYS A 290 -28.47 -24.13 7.34
C LYS A 290 -28.23 -23.30 8.60
N GLU A 291 -27.68 -23.95 9.62
CA GLU A 291 -27.13 -23.29 10.80
C GLU A 291 -25.61 -23.37 10.74
N PHE A 292 -24.97 -22.20 10.72
CA PHE A 292 -23.52 -22.05 10.83
C PHE A 292 -23.18 -21.73 12.27
N THR A 293 -22.13 -22.37 12.80
CA THR A 293 -21.49 -21.99 14.05
C THR A 293 -20.08 -21.52 13.73
N TYR A 294 -19.85 -20.22 13.82
CA TYR A 294 -18.53 -19.61 13.62
C TYR A 294 -17.77 -19.58 14.93
N TYR A 295 -16.51 -20.04 14.91
CA TYR A 295 -15.61 -19.96 16.04
C TYR A 295 -14.60 -18.85 15.80
N LEU A 296 -14.42 -17.99 16.80
CA LEU A 296 -13.56 -16.84 16.74
C LEU A 296 -12.51 -16.87 17.84
N ASN A 297 -11.31 -16.38 17.53
CA ASN A 297 -10.28 -16.11 18.52
C ASN A 297 -9.93 -14.63 18.51
N ARG A 298 -9.66 -14.07 19.69
CA ARG A 298 -9.21 -12.69 19.85
C ARG A 298 -7.70 -12.63 19.95
N ARG A 299 -7.06 -11.82 19.10
CA ARG A 299 -5.64 -11.44 19.20
C ARG A 299 -5.53 -9.94 19.00
N ASP A 300 -4.71 -9.28 19.82
CA ASP A 300 -4.46 -7.83 19.74
C ASP A 300 -5.74 -6.99 19.69
N SER A 301 -6.71 -7.35 20.52
CA SER A 301 -8.05 -6.75 20.63
C SER A 301 -9.00 -6.97 19.46
N VAL A 302 -8.61 -7.74 18.45
CA VAL A 302 -9.39 -8.01 17.24
C VAL A 302 -9.85 -9.48 17.20
N TRP A 303 -11.10 -9.69 16.81
CA TRP A 303 -11.69 -11.02 16.65
C TRP A 303 -11.48 -11.55 15.22
N MET A 304 -11.07 -12.82 15.12
CA MET A 304 -10.85 -13.50 13.84
C MET A 304 -11.61 -14.81 13.81
N ILE A 305 -12.35 -15.08 12.75
CA ILE A 305 -12.95 -16.38 12.45
C ILE A 305 -11.82 -17.36 12.17
N VAL A 306 -11.76 -18.45 12.93
CA VAL A 306 -10.70 -19.47 12.83
C VAL A 306 -11.20 -20.82 12.33
N SER A 307 -12.48 -21.10 12.54
CA SER A 307 -13.14 -22.33 12.10
C SER A 307 -14.65 -22.14 12.05
N TYR A 308 -15.35 -23.11 11.47
CA TYR A 308 -16.81 -23.12 11.41
C TYR A 308 -17.36 -24.56 11.41
N ASP A 309 -18.59 -24.73 11.90
CA ASP A 309 -19.38 -25.95 11.74
C ASP A 309 -20.68 -25.63 11.02
N VAL A 310 -21.18 -26.58 10.22
CA VAL A 310 -22.45 -26.43 9.50
C VAL A 310 -23.40 -27.57 9.84
N ARG A 311 -24.65 -27.20 10.09
CA ARG A 311 -25.76 -28.14 10.29
C ARG A 311 -26.90 -27.81 9.32
N ASN A 312 -27.28 -28.77 8.48
CA ASN A 312 -28.44 -28.61 7.62
C ASN A 312 -29.74 -28.66 8.46
N LEU A 313 -30.60 -27.65 8.32
CA LEU A 313 -31.89 -27.55 9.01
C LEU A 313 -33.07 -27.97 8.12
N GLY A 314 -32.85 -28.16 6.81
CA GLY A 314 -33.84 -28.59 5.83
C GLY A 314 -34.07 -27.57 4.73
N SER A 315 -35.26 -27.63 4.14
CA SER A 315 -35.70 -26.76 3.04
C SER A 315 -37.05 -26.13 3.33
N GLU A 316 -37.25 -24.89 2.89
CA GLU A 316 -38.53 -24.17 2.88
C GLU A 316 -39.20 -24.16 1.50
#